data_AF-A0A180EPE1-F1
#
_entry.id   AF-A0A180EPE1-F1
#
_cell.length_a   1.000
_cell.length_b   1.000
_cell.length_c   1.000
_cell.angle_alpha   90.00
_cell.angle_beta   90.00
_cell.angle_gamma   90.00
#
_symmetry.space_group_name_H-M   'P 1'
#
loop_
_entity.id
_entity.type
_entity.pdbx_description
1 polymer ?
#
loop_
_entity_poly.entity_id
_entity_poly.type
_entity_poly.pdbx_seq_one_letter_code
_entity_poly.pdbx_strand_id
1 'polypeptide(L)' 'MVLESPLTNVQLELMKMFSHDLDDDDLISLKRTLANFFAEKASAEMDRLWKEKNWSDQTMENWLEGDKEFSEQ' A
#
# COMPACT_ATOMS: atom_id res chain seq x y z
N MET A 1 3.38 18.62 23.59
CA MET A 1 2.62 17.56 22.89
C MET A 1 3.30 16.25 23.28
N VAL A 2 2.65 15.38 24.06
CA VAL A 2 3.23 14.10 24.46
C VAL A 2 2.89 13.08 23.37
N LEU A 3 3.89 12.41 22.82
CA LEU A 3 3.69 11.31 21.85
C LEU A 3 3.19 10.09 22.62
N GLU A 4 1.87 9.91 22.65
CA GLU A 4 1.16 8.87 23.44
C GLU A 4 1.27 7.44 22.87
N SER A 5 2.20 7.16 21.94
CA SER A 5 2.40 5.79 21.44
C SER A 5 3.88 5.51 21.17
N PRO A 6 4.42 4.35 21.60
CA PRO A 6 5.78 3.97 21.26
C PRO A 6 5.92 3.87 19.74
N LEU A 7 7.00 4.42 19.20
CA LEU A 7 7.31 4.35 17.78
C LEU A 7 7.31 2.88 17.32
N THR A 8 6.78 2.64 16.13
CA THR A 8 6.84 1.32 15.51
C THR A 8 8.29 0.93 15.25
N ASN A 9 8.55 -0.37 15.11
CA ASN A 9 9.88 -0.87 14.74
C ASN A 9 10.42 -0.21 13.46
N VAL A 10 9.57 0.04 12.46
CA VAL A 10 9.93 0.73 11.22
C VAL A 10 10.30 2.20 11.51
N GLN A 11 9.51 2.90 12.31
CA GLN A 11 9.81 4.29 12.68
C GLN A 11 11.15 4.41 13.42
N LEU A 12 11.44 3.50 14.35
CA LEU A 12 12.72 3.46 15.07
C LEU A 12 13.90 3.20 14.15
N GLU A 13 13.78 2.27 13.20
CA GLU A 13 14.86 1.93 12.29
C GLU A 13 15.13 3.06 11.29
N LEU A 14 14.08 3.66 10.75
CA LEU A 14 14.18 4.85 9.91
C LEU A 14 14.91 5.98 10.64
N MET A 15 14.57 6.25 11.91
CA MET A 15 15.28 7.28 12.70
C MET A 15 16.77 6.97 12.91
N LYS A 16 17.19 5.70 13.01
CA LYS A 16 18.62 5.34 13.08
C LYS A 16 19.33 5.56 11.74
N MET A 17 18.64 5.35 10.63
CA MET A 17 19.17 5.54 9.27
C MET A 17 19.27 7.02 8.88
N PHE A 18 18.33 7.85 9.36
CA PHE A 18 18.26 9.29 9.10
C PHE A 18 19.15 10.15 10.02
N SER A 19 20.21 9.58 10.61
CA SER A 19 21.24 10.39 11.28
C SER A 19 22.03 11.27 10.31
N HIS A 20 21.82 11.09 9.01
CA HIS A 20 22.36 11.90 7.92
C HIS A 20 21.20 12.51 7.12
N ASP A 21 21.29 13.80 6.82
CA ASP A 21 20.33 14.47 5.95
C ASP A 21 20.40 13.87 4.55
N LEU A 22 19.24 13.43 4.04
CA LEU A 22 19.08 13.08 2.64
C LEU A 22 18.80 14.36 1.85
N ASP A 23 19.36 14.46 0.65
CA ASP A 23 18.87 15.46 -0.31
C ASP A 23 17.46 15.09 -0.80
N ASP A 24 16.85 16.02 -1.52
CA ASP A 24 15.47 15.86 -1.99
C ASP A 24 15.31 14.66 -2.94
N ASP A 25 16.32 14.35 -3.75
CA ASP A 25 16.29 13.25 -4.74
C ASP A 25 16.35 11.89 -4.05
N ASP A 26 17.22 11.75 -3.04
CA ASP A 26 17.30 10.56 -2.21
C ASP A 26 16.03 10.35 -1.38
N LEU A 27 15.45 11.43 -0.83
CA LEU A 27 14.18 11.35 -0.10
C LEU A 27 13.02 10.91 -1.01
N ILE A 28 12.96 11.42 -2.24
CA ILE A 28 11.97 10.99 -3.24
C ILE A 28 12.17 9.50 -3.59
N SER A 29 13.42 9.08 -3.77
CA SER A 29 13.75 7.70 -4.09
C SER A 29 13.33 6.74 -2.96
N LEU A 30 13.57 7.13 -1.70
CA LEU A 30 13.11 6.36 -0.56
C LEU A 30 11.59 6.26 -0.47
N LYS A 31 10.87 7.37 -0.69
CA LYS A 31 9.40 7.38 -0.73
C LYS A 31 8.87 6.42 -1.80
N ARG A 32 9.50 6.40 -2.99
CA ARG A 32 9.14 5.47 -4.07
C ARG A 32 9.40 4.02 -3.69
N THR A 33 10.53 3.71 -3.07
CA THR A 33 10.84 2.36 -2.59
C THR A 33 9.79 1.87 -1.58
N LEU A 34 9.41 2.72 -0.62
CA LEU A 34 8.35 2.38 0.34
C LEU A 34 6.99 2.18 -0.34
N ALA A 35 6.62 3.05 -1.27
CA ALA A 35 5.37 2.92 -2.02
C ALA A 35 5.32 1.61 -2.82
N ASN A 36 6.41 1.27 -3.52
CA ASN A 36 6.53 0.03 -4.28
C ASN A 36 6.42 -1.20 -3.37
N PHE A 37 7.10 -1.20 -2.22
CA PHE A 37 7.01 -2.30 -1.26
C PHE A 37 5.57 -2.58 -0.81
N PHE A 38 4.80 -1.54 -0.50
CA PHE A 38 3.39 -1.72 -0.12
C PHE A 38 2.50 -2.11 -1.30
N ALA A 39 2.75 -1.57 -2.50
CA ALA A 39 2.02 -1.94 -3.71
C ALA A 39 2.23 -3.41 -4.06
N GLU A 40 3.48 -3.91 -4.03
CA GLU A 40 3.81 -5.32 -4.26
C GLU A 40 3.11 -6.23 -3.24
N LYS A 41 3.11 -5.85 -1.96
CA LYS A 41 2.42 -6.60 -0.92
C LYS A 41 0.90 -6.65 -1.13
N ALA A 42 0.31 -5.52 -1.52
CA ALA A 42 -1.12 -5.44 -1.82
C ALA A 42 -1.49 -6.31 -3.03
N SER A 43 -0.71 -6.23 -4.11
CA SER A 43 -0.91 -7.05 -5.31
C SER A 43 -0.78 -8.55 -4.99
N ALA A 44 0.23 -8.94 -4.22
CA ALA A 44 0.41 -10.34 -3.84
C ALA A 44 -0.75 -10.88 -2.99
N GLU A 45 -1.28 -10.07 -2.06
CA GLU A 45 -2.45 -10.46 -1.27
C GLU A 45 -3.71 -10.53 -2.15
N MET A 46 -3.86 -9.62 -3.12
CA MET A 46 -4.95 -9.66 -4.08
C MET A 46 -4.92 -10.93 -4.94
N ASP A 47 -3.74 -11.31 -5.46
CA ASP A 47 -3.54 -12.54 -6.22
C ASP A 47 -3.88 -13.78 -5.38
N ARG A 48 -3.52 -13.76 -4.10
CA ARG A 48 -3.87 -14.83 -3.15
C ARG A 48 -5.37 -14.93 -2.97
N LEU A 49 -6.04 -13.82 -2.68
CA LEU A 49 -7.50 -13.79 -2.50
C LEU A 49 -8.24 -14.21 -3.77
N TRP A 50 -7.74 -13.82 -4.94
CA TRP A 50 -8.29 -14.22 -6.24
C TRP A 50 -8.35 -15.73 -6.40
N LYS A 51 -7.27 -16.42 -6.01
CA LYS A 51 -7.21 -17.88 -6.02
C LYS A 51 -8.08 -18.51 -4.93
N GLU A 52 -7.98 -18.04 -3.69
CA GLU A 52 -8.72 -18.59 -2.54
C GLU A 52 -10.24 -18.48 -2.72
N LYS A 53 -10.70 -17.41 -3.38
CA LYS A 53 -12.13 -17.16 -3.62
C LYS A 53 -12.63 -17.72 -4.95
N ASN A 54 -11.76 -18.35 -5.75
CA ASN A 54 -12.05 -18.79 -7.12
C ASN A 54 -12.67 -17.65 -7.96
N TRP A 55 -12.15 -16.44 -7.80
CA TRP A 55 -12.59 -15.32 -8.62
C TRP A 55 -12.21 -15.56 -10.08
N SER A 56 -13.07 -15.05 -10.96
CA SER A 56 -12.97 -15.22 -12.41
C SER A 56 -13.31 -13.91 -13.11
N ASP A 57 -13.20 -13.91 -14.43
CA ASP A 57 -13.62 -12.77 -15.25
C ASP A 57 -15.07 -12.37 -14.96
N GLN A 58 -15.95 -13.34 -14.65
CA GLN A 58 -17.33 -13.05 -14.21
C GLN A 58 -17.39 -12.24 -12.91
N THR A 59 -16.45 -12.49 -11.97
CA THR A 59 -16.37 -11.69 -10.74
C THR A 59 -16.03 -10.24 -11.07
N MET A 60 -15.12 -10.03 -12.03
CA MET A 60 -14.77 -8.69 -12.51
C MET A 60 -15.95 -8.01 -13.21
N GLU A 61 -16.66 -8.73 -14.09
CA GLU A 61 -17.87 -8.23 -14.75
C GLU A 61 -18.93 -7.77 -13.72
N ASN A 62 -19.18 -8.60 -12.70
CA ASN A 62 -20.14 -8.27 -11.64
C ASN A 62 -19.73 -7.01 -10.85
N TRP A 63 -18.44 -6.80 -10.60
CA TRP A 63 -17.95 -5.58 -9.94
C TRP A 63 -18.14 -4.34 -10.82
N LEU A 64 -17.82 -4.46 -12.11
CA LEU A 64 -18.00 -3.37 -13.09
C LEU A 64 -19.47 -3.02 -13.33
N GLU A 65 -20.38 -3.98 -13.23
CA GLU A 65 -21.84 -3.75 -13.30
C GLU A 65 -22.36 -3.07 -12.03
N GLY A 66 -21.93 -3.52 -10.85
CA GLY A 66 -22.27 -2.87 -9.58
C GLY A 66 -21.83 -1.39 -9.56
N ASP A 67 -20.63 -1.08 -10.06
CA ASP A 67 -20.15 0.30 -10.18
C ASP A 67 -21.01 1.17 -11.12
N LYS A 68 -21.61 0.59 -12.17
CA LYS A 68 -22.50 1.32 -13.09
C LYS A 68 -23.82 1.69 -12.43
N GLU A 69 -24.42 0.82 -11.63
CA GLU A 69 -25.67 1.09 -10.90
C GLU A 69 -25.53 2.22 -9.86
N PHE A 70 -24.33 2.44 -9.32
CA PHE A 70 -24.01 3.58 -8.44
C PHE A 70 -23.71 4.88 -9.19
N SER A 71 -23.33 4.81 -10.46
CA SER A 71 -23.00 6.00 -11.28
C SER A 71 -24.21 6.64 -11.98
N GLU A 72 -25.34 5.93 -12.04
CA GLU A 72 -26.59 6.38 -12.68
C GLU A 72 -27.64 6.92 -11.67
N GLN A 73 -27.26 7.12 -10.40
CA GLN A 73 -28.04 7.77 -9.34
C GLN A 73 -27.44 9.13 -8.94
#